data_AF-A0A838FF44-F1
#
_entry.id   AF-A0A838FF44-F1
#
_cell.length_a   1.000
_cell.length_b   1.000
_cell.length_c   1.000
_cell.angle_alpha   90.00
_cell.angle_beta   90.00
_cell.angle_gamma   90.00
#
_symmetry.space_group_name_H-M   'P 1'
#
loop_
_entity.id
_entity.type
_entity.pdbx_description
1 polymer ?
#
loop_
_entity_poly.entity_id
_entity_poly.type
_entity_poly.pdbx_seq_one_letter_code
_entity_poly.pdbx_strand_id
1 'polypeptide(L)'
;MRLTAAGAAAVAAPALVPAQASAHGIGARTDLPIPEWLFVWAAVVVLIVSFAALATLWPRPKLEGDAWRPLPRPLGQVLTSRPVEIVCGALGALLLLVVIWSGLVGQQVSSANFAPNFVYILFWVGLVPVSLLLGDVFRVFNPWRAIGHAVAWSAGKAARQPMPAPLAYPERLGRWPAAVGVLVFAWFELAY
;
A
#
# COMPACT_ATOMS: atom_id res chain seq x y z
N MET A 1 25.80 14.21 -17.68
CA MET A 1 24.70 13.33 -17.20
C MET A 1 25.17 11.97 -16.64
N ARG A 2 26.36 11.88 -16.02
CA ARG A 2 26.85 10.63 -15.39
C ARG A 2 27.09 10.73 -13.88
N LEU A 3 26.96 11.92 -13.29
CA LEU A 3 27.29 12.18 -11.89
C LEU A 3 26.08 12.12 -10.94
N THR A 4 24.84 12.22 -11.45
CA THR A 4 23.63 12.15 -10.62
C THR A 4 23.21 10.71 -10.28
N ALA A 5 23.59 9.73 -11.10
CA ALA A 5 23.32 8.31 -10.84
C ALA A 5 24.20 7.74 -9.70
N ALA A 6 25.42 8.27 -9.53
CA ALA A 6 26.35 7.82 -8.49
C ALA A 6 25.89 8.24 -7.08
N GLY A 7 25.22 9.39 -6.94
CA GLY A 7 24.71 9.87 -5.65
C GLY A 7 23.51 9.06 -5.12
N ALA A 8 22.64 8.60 -6.02
CA ALA A 8 21.49 7.76 -5.64
C ALA A 8 21.92 6.34 -5.22
N ALA A 9 22.97 5.80 -5.85
CA ALA A 9 23.51 4.48 -5.51
C ALA A 9 24.24 4.48 -4.15
N ALA A 10 24.88 5.59 -3.78
CA ALA A 10 25.65 5.69 -2.53
C ALA A 10 24.77 5.78 -1.27
N VAL A 11 23.53 6.27 -1.38
CA VAL A 11 22.58 6.31 -0.24
C VAL A 11 21.87 4.96 -0.06
N ALA A 12 21.79 4.12 -1.09
CA ALA A 12 21.12 2.81 -1.04
C ALA A 12 22.02 1.67 -0.51
N ALA A 13 23.35 1.84 -0.54
CA ALA A 13 24.29 0.77 -0.20
C ALA A 13 24.22 0.26 1.25
N PRO A 14 24.04 1.08 2.30
CA PRO A 14 23.96 0.55 3.66
C PRO A 14 22.59 -0.06 4.02
N ALA A 15 21.57 0.05 3.15
CA ALA A 15 20.26 -0.57 3.36
C ALA A 15 20.18 -2.03 2.86
N LEU A 16 21.21 -2.51 2.14
CA LEU A 16 21.21 -3.85 1.53
C LEU A 16 21.65 -4.96 2.48
N VAL A 17 22.08 -4.63 3.69
CA VAL A 17 22.42 -5.63 4.72
C VAL A 17 21.72 -5.24 6.02
N PRO A 18 20.42 -5.56 6.18
CA PRO A 18 19.83 -5.50 7.49
C PRO A 18 20.62 -6.47 8.38
N ALA A 19 21.26 -5.95 9.42
CA ALA A 19 21.76 -6.76 10.53
C ALA A 19 20.59 -7.64 10.98
N GLN A 20 20.82 -8.96 11.12
CA GLN A 20 19.80 -9.96 11.42
C GLN A 20 18.85 -9.49 12.53
N ALA A 21 17.73 -8.88 12.14
CA ALA A 21 16.58 -8.74 13.00
C ALA A 21 15.95 -10.13 13.03
N SER A 22 15.93 -10.76 14.20
CA SER A 22 15.12 -11.96 14.43
C SER A 22 13.65 -11.54 14.40
N ALA A 23 13.14 -11.35 13.19
CA ALA A 23 11.81 -10.88 12.89
C ALA A 23 10.84 -12.03 13.00
N HIS A 24 10.10 -12.04 14.11
CA HIS A 24 8.91 -12.84 14.24
C HIS A 24 7.74 -11.90 13.93
N GLY A 25 6.85 -12.35 13.06
CA GLY A 25 5.62 -11.63 12.73
C GLY A 25 4.83 -11.21 13.97
N ILE A 26 3.91 -10.25 13.79
CA ILE A 26 3.12 -9.64 14.87
C ILE A 26 2.18 -10.69 15.49
N GLY A 27 2.69 -11.50 16.41
CA GLY A 27 1.94 -12.53 17.10
C GLY A 27 2.79 -13.75 17.41
N ALA A 28 3.05 -13.98 18.71
CA ALA A 28 3.55 -15.27 19.16
C ALA A 28 2.54 -16.37 18.80
N ARG A 29 3.03 -17.54 18.36
CA ARG A 29 2.22 -18.74 18.14
C ARG A 29 1.48 -19.04 19.45
N THR A 30 0.21 -18.69 19.50
CA THR A 30 -0.64 -19.08 20.63
C THR A 30 -1.12 -20.48 20.31
N ASP A 31 -0.79 -21.45 21.16
CA ASP A 31 -1.32 -22.80 20.99
C ASP A 31 -2.84 -22.72 20.99
N LEU A 32 -3.46 -23.25 19.92
CA LEU A 32 -4.91 -23.27 19.84
C LEU A 32 -5.45 -24.18 20.96
N PRO A 33 -6.56 -23.83 21.61
CA PRO A 33 -7.18 -24.67 22.63
C PRO A 33 -7.84 -25.95 22.06
N ILE A 34 -7.55 -26.30 20.80
CA ILE A 34 -8.12 -27.45 20.09
C ILE A 34 -7.00 -28.37 19.57
N PRO A 35 -7.24 -29.69 19.44
CA PRO A 35 -6.26 -30.62 18.89
C PRO A 35 -5.82 -30.22 17.48
N GLU A 36 -4.50 -30.24 17.23
CA GLU A 36 -3.91 -29.82 15.95
C GLU A 36 -4.50 -30.58 14.75
N TRP A 37 -4.69 -31.90 14.89
CA TRP A 37 -5.27 -32.72 13.83
C TRP A 37 -6.67 -32.25 13.42
N LEU A 38 -7.50 -31.84 14.39
CA LEU A 38 -8.85 -31.36 14.14
C LEU A 38 -8.83 -30.01 13.41
N PHE A 39 -7.92 -29.12 13.81
CA PHE A 39 -7.70 -27.85 13.12
C PHE A 39 -7.25 -28.06 11.68
N VAL A 40 -6.29 -28.94 11.43
CA VAL A 40 -5.79 -29.25 10.08
C VAL A 40 -6.91 -29.80 9.21
N TRP A 41 -7.70 -30.76 9.70
CA TRP A 41 -8.83 -31.30 8.94
C TRP A 41 -9.88 -30.23 8.64
N ALA A 42 -10.23 -29.40 9.62
CA ALA A 42 -11.16 -28.30 9.42
C ALA A 42 -10.65 -27.30 8.36
N ALA A 43 -9.38 -26.90 8.44
CA ALA A 43 -8.75 -26.00 7.48
C ALA A 43 -8.76 -26.58 6.06
N VAL A 44 -8.41 -27.86 5.90
CA VAL A 44 -8.44 -28.55 4.60
C VAL A 44 -9.85 -28.63 4.04
N VAL A 45 -10.84 -29.00 4.85
CA VAL A 45 -12.25 -29.07 4.41
C VAL A 45 -12.76 -27.70 3.99
N VAL A 46 -12.54 -26.66 4.81
CA VAL A 46 -12.96 -25.28 4.49
C VAL A 46 -12.28 -24.80 3.21
N LEU A 47 -10.99 -25.12 3.01
CA LEU A 47 -10.26 -24.77 1.80
C LEU A 47 -10.89 -25.43 0.56
N ILE A 48 -11.06 -26.75 0.58
CA ILE A 48 -11.65 -27.50 -0.54
C ILE A 48 -13.05 -27.00 -0.85
N VAL A 49 -13.90 -26.86 0.16
CA VAL A 49 -15.28 -26.39 -0.01
C VAL A 49 -15.32 -24.96 -0.56
N SER A 50 -14.46 -24.06 -0.06
CA SER A 50 -14.40 -22.67 -0.56
C SER A 50 -13.97 -22.59 -2.02
N PHE A 51 -12.96 -23.36 -2.44
CA PHE A 51 -12.52 -23.41 -3.83
C PHE A 51 -13.57 -24.08 -4.74
N ALA A 52 -14.20 -25.17 -4.28
CA ALA A 52 -15.29 -25.81 -5.02
C ALA A 52 -16.50 -24.87 -5.16
N ALA A 53 -16.85 -24.16 -4.09
CA ALA A 53 -17.90 -23.15 -4.11
C ALA A 53 -17.54 -22.01 -5.08
N LEU A 54 -16.33 -21.47 -5.02
CA LEU A 54 -15.88 -20.42 -5.94
C LEU A 54 -15.93 -20.88 -7.41
N ALA A 55 -15.45 -22.09 -7.70
CA ALA A 55 -15.45 -22.66 -9.06
C ALA A 55 -16.87 -22.89 -9.60
N THR A 56 -17.81 -23.31 -8.75
CA THR A 56 -19.19 -23.64 -9.15
C THR A 56 -20.13 -22.43 -9.16
N LEU A 57 -20.05 -21.55 -8.15
CA LEU A 57 -20.92 -20.38 -7.99
C LEU A 57 -20.44 -19.14 -8.77
N TRP A 58 -19.15 -19.08 -9.10
CA TRP A 58 -18.53 -17.94 -9.79
C TRP A 58 -17.73 -18.31 -11.05
N PRO A 59 -18.33 -19.02 -12.02
CA PRO A 59 -17.62 -19.55 -13.19
C PRO A 59 -17.19 -18.48 -14.21
N ARG A 60 -17.65 -17.23 -14.06
CA ARG A 60 -17.32 -16.10 -14.95
C ARG A 60 -16.97 -14.86 -14.12
N PRO A 61 -16.03 -14.02 -14.58
CA PRO A 61 -15.65 -12.80 -13.89
C PRO A 61 -16.81 -11.78 -13.90
N LYS A 62 -17.64 -11.78 -12.85
CA LYS A 62 -18.77 -10.84 -12.69
C LYS A 62 -18.34 -9.41 -12.31
N LEU A 63 -17.08 -9.20 -11.94
CA LEU A 63 -16.55 -7.93 -11.44
C LEU A 63 -15.61 -7.21 -12.42
N GLU A 64 -15.45 -7.70 -13.65
CA GLU A 64 -14.60 -7.06 -14.68
C GLU A 64 -15.26 -5.84 -15.34
N GLY A 65 -16.58 -5.66 -15.18
CA GLY A 65 -17.28 -4.54 -15.79
C GLY A 65 -17.08 -3.23 -15.03
N ASP A 66 -17.11 -2.10 -15.75
CA ASP A 66 -17.12 -0.73 -15.22
C ASP A 66 -18.48 -0.39 -14.54
N ALA A 67 -18.96 -1.24 -13.64
CA ALA A 67 -20.21 -1.05 -12.90
C ALA A 67 -20.06 -0.07 -11.72
N TRP A 68 -19.15 0.91 -11.82
CA TRP A 68 -18.96 1.91 -10.81
C TRP A 68 -20.05 2.98 -10.92
N ARG A 69 -20.67 3.32 -9.79
CA ARG A 69 -21.63 4.42 -9.73
C ARG A 69 -20.90 5.66 -9.21
N PRO A 70 -20.88 6.77 -9.95
CA PRO A 70 -20.29 8.00 -9.44
C PRO A 70 -21.05 8.45 -8.19
N LEU A 71 -20.32 9.00 -7.22
CA LEU A 71 -20.92 9.63 -6.04
C LEU A 71 -21.91 10.74 -6.48
N PRO A 72 -22.92 11.05 -5.65
CA PRO A 72 -23.80 12.18 -5.91
C PRO A 72 -22.97 13.44 -6.19
N ARG A 73 -23.32 14.18 -7.26
CA ARG A 73 -22.56 15.35 -7.73
C ARG A 73 -22.07 16.31 -6.62
N PRO A 74 -22.88 16.71 -5.61
CA PRO A 74 -22.39 17.62 -4.58
C PRO A 74 -21.27 17.01 -3.71
N LEU A 75 -21.41 15.74 -3.32
CA LEU A 75 -20.38 15.01 -2.57
C LEU A 75 -19.12 14.80 -3.40
N GLY A 76 -19.29 14.42 -4.67
CA GLY A 76 -18.17 14.30 -5.61
C GLY A 76 -17.40 15.61 -5.74
N GLN A 77 -18.09 16.74 -5.92
CA GLN A 77 -17.48 18.07 -6.07
C GLN A 77 -16.71 18.52 -4.83
N VAL A 78 -17.24 18.27 -3.62
CA VAL A 78 -16.55 18.60 -2.37
C VAL A 78 -15.29 17.75 -2.21
N LEU A 79 -15.40 16.43 -2.45
CA LEU A 79 -14.26 15.51 -2.31
C LEU A 79 -13.17 15.75 -3.37
N THR A 80 -13.54 16.18 -4.57
CA THR A 80 -12.61 16.57 -5.62
C THR A 80 -12.20 18.04 -5.56
N SER A 81 -12.59 18.77 -4.50
CA SER A 81 -12.22 20.17 -4.38
C SER A 81 -10.72 20.30 -4.09
N ARG A 82 -10.09 21.30 -4.71
CA ARG A 82 -8.64 21.53 -4.59
C ARG A 82 -8.15 21.67 -3.13
N PRO A 83 -8.87 22.36 -2.22
CA PRO A 83 -8.46 22.43 -0.82
C PRO A 83 -8.48 21.07 -0.13
N VAL A 84 -9.51 20.26 -0.37
CA VAL A 84 -9.63 18.90 0.20
C VAL A 84 -8.51 18.01 -0.31
N GLU A 85 -8.24 18.01 -1.62
CA GLU A 85 -7.12 17.23 -2.18
C GLU A 85 -5.77 17.64 -1.58
N ILE A 86 -5.54 18.94 -1.34
CA ILE A 86 -4.29 19.44 -0.73
C ILE A 86 -4.21 19.02 0.74
N VAL A 87 -5.27 19.22 1.52
CA VAL A 87 -5.25 18.92 2.96
C VAL A 87 -5.13 17.42 3.20
N CYS A 88 -5.95 16.60 2.54
CA CYS A 88 -5.90 15.15 2.66
C CYS A 88 -4.60 14.58 2.07
N GLY A 89 -4.12 15.12 0.95
CA GLY A 89 -2.83 14.73 0.38
C GLY A 89 -1.65 15.07 1.31
N ALA A 90 -1.67 16.24 1.95
CA ALA A 90 -0.69 16.64 2.94
C ALA A 90 -0.76 15.76 4.19
N LEU A 91 -1.96 15.41 4.65
CA LEU A 91 -2.15 14.46 5.75
C LEU A 91 -1.57 13.08 5.39
N GLY A 92 -1.84 12.57 4.19
CA GLY A 92 -1.28 11.32 3.70
C GLY A 92 0.26 11.34 3.64
N ALA A 93 0.84 12.44 3.14
CA ALA A 93 2.29 12.62 3.12
C ALA A 93 2.88 12.72 4.53
N LEU A 94 2.20 13.41 5.47
CA LEU A 94 2.61 13.47 6.87
C LEU A 94 2.58 12.09 7.51
N LEU A 95 1.52 11.30 7.30
CA LEU A 95 1.42 9.93 7.81
C LEU A 95 2.55 9.06 7.25
N LEU A 96 2.87 9.20 5.96
CA LEU A 96 4.02 8.50 5.37
C LEU A 96 5.33 8.88 6.06
N LEU A 97 5.56 10.17 6.34
CA LEU A 97 6.74 10.62 7.09
C LEU A 97 6.78 10.06 8.51
N VAL A 98 5.64 10.00 9.21
CA VAL A 98 5.54 9.41 10.55
C VAL A 98 5.84 7.91 10.51
N VAL A 99 5.35 7.19 9.50
CA VAL A 99 5.69 5.77 9.29
C VAL A 99 7.18 5.60 9.09
N ILE A 100 7.81 6.36 8.19
CA ILE A 100 9.26 6.28 7.94
C ILE A 100 10.05 6.62 9.22
N TRP A 101 9.68 7.71 9.89
CA TRP A 101 10.33 8.15 11.13
C TRP A 101 10.24 7.10 12.24
N SER A 102 9.05 6.54 12.46
CA SER A 102 8.82 5.50 13.46
C SER A 102 9.50 4.17 13.08
N GLY A 103 9.67 3.86 11.80
CA GLY A 103 10.46 2.71 11.37
C GLY A 103 11.97 2.88 11.63
N LEU A 104 12.50 4.10 11.49
CA LEU A 104 13.94 4.37 11.66
C LEU A 104 14.36 4.58 13.12
N VAL A 105 13.55 5.30 13.89
CA VAL A 105 13.89 5.76 15.27
C VAL A 105 13.00 5.10 16.32
N GLY A 106 11.88 4.50 15.93
CA GLY A 106 10.89 3.96 16.86
C GLY A 106 11.34 2.68 17.57
N GLN A 107 10.44 2.18 18.41
CA GLN A 107 10.66 0.98 19.20
C GLN A 107 10.88 -0.24 18.31
N GLN A 108 11.81 -1.12 18.67
CA GLN A 108 12.06 -2.36 17.91
C GLN A 108 11.01 -3.45 18.18
N VAL A 109 10.20 -3.25 19.24
CA VAL A 109 9.06 -4.11 19.53
C VAL A 109 7.90 -3.70 18.61
N SER A 110 7.51 -4.60 17.70
CA SER A 110 6.50 -4.33 16.66
C SER A 110 5.16 -3.84 17.23
N SER A 111 4.69 -4.42 18.36
CA SER A 111 3.44 -4.01 19.00
C SER A 111 3.46 -2.59 19.57
N ALA A 112 4.64 -2.05 19.88
CA ALA A 112 4.82 -0.69 20.38
C ALA A 112 5.26 0.30 19.28
N ASN A 113 5.55 -0.18 18.07
CA ASN A 113 5.95 0.67 16.95
C ASN A 113 4.73 1.07 16.12
N PHE A 114 4.66 2.34 15.75
CA PHE A 114 3.59 2.87 14.91
C PHE A 114 3.66 2.32 13.48
N ALA A 115 4.85 2.20 12.88
CA ALA A 115 5.01 1.80 11.48
C ALA A 115 4.33 0.45 11.15
N PRO A 116 4.67 -0.67 11.81
CA PRO A 116 4.06 -1.96 11.48
C PRO A 116 2.56 -2.00 11.78
N ASN A 117 2.12 -1.44 12.90
CA ASN A 117 0.69 -1.38 13.24
C ASN A 117 -0.11 -0.56 12.21
N PHE A 118 0.40 0.61 11.81
CA PHE A 118 -0.28 1.44 10.85
C PHE A 118 -0.32 0.79 9.47
N VAL A 119 0.80 0.24 8.99
CA VAL A 119 0.87 -0.35 7.64
C VAL A 119 0.05 -1.64 7.55
N TYR A 120 0.23 -2.59 8.48
CA TYR A 120 -0.42 -3.91 8.37
C TYR A 120 -1.85 -3.94 8.90
N ILE A 121 -2.17 -3.21 9.97
CA ILE A 121 -3.51 -3.28 10.58
C ILE A 121 -4.40 -2.19 9.99
N LEU A 122 -4.01 -0.93 10.12
CA LEU A 122 -4.87 0.18 9.73
C LEU A 122 -4.94 0.34 8.20
N PHE A 123 -3.80 0.34 7.52
CA PHE A 123 -3.74 0.58 6.09
C PHE A 123 -4.04 -0.68 5.29
N TRP A 124 -3.40 -1.82 5.57
CA TRP A 124 -3.60 -3.03 4.77
C TRP A 124 -4.96 -3.69 5.04
N VAL A 125 -5.29 -3.96 6.31
CA VAL A 125 -6.57 -4.60 6.67
C VAL A 125 -7.72 -3.58 6.74
N GLY A 126 -7.50 -2.43 7.38
CA GLY A 126 -8.57 -1.45 7.63
C GLY A 126 -9.04 -0.67 6.41
N LEU A 127 -8.17 -0.43 5.42
CA LEU A 127 -8.54 0.31 4.21
C LEU A 127 -9.55 -0.45 3.34
N VAL A 128 -9.51 -1.79 3.34
CA VAL A 128 -10.39 -2.63 2.51
C VAL A 128 -11.87 -2.45 2.88
N PRO A 129 -12.32 -2.68 4.13
CA PRO A 129 -13.73 -2.46 4.50
C PRO A 129 -14.13 -1.00 4.38
N VAL A 130 -13.23 -0.05 4.72
CA VAL A 130 -13.49 1.38 4.54
C VAL A 130 -13.74 1.70 3.06
N SER A 131 -12.96 1.13 2.15
CA SER A 131 -13.11 1.38 0.71
C SER A 131 -14.31 0.66 0.11
N LEU A 132 -14.70 -0.49 0.66
CA LEU A 132 -15.94 -1.16 0.29
C LEU A 132 -17.18 -0.33 0.67
N LEU A 133 -17.14 0.38 1.80
CA LEU A 133 -18.26 1.20 2.28
C LEU A 133 -18.29 2.60 1.66
N LEU A 134 -17.14 3.24 1.51
CA LEU A 134 -17.02 4.66 1.14
C LEU A 134 -16.49 4.90 -0.28
N GLY A 135 -16.05 3.85 -0.98
CA GLY A 135 -15.37 3.95 -2.28
C GLY A 135 -13.86 4.16 -2.15
N ASP A 136 -13.21 4.67 -3.19
CA ASP A 136 -11.74 4.86 -3.22
C ASP A 136 -11.28 6.02 -2.32
N VAL A 137 -11.19 5.76 -1.02
CA VAL A 137 -10.72 6.72 0.01
C VAL A 137 -9.22 6.98 -0.15
N PHE A 138 -8.45 5.97 -0.55
CA PHE A 138 -7.00 6.09 -0.68
C PHE A 138 -6.61 7.15 -1.71
N ARG A 139 -7.38 7.31 -2.80
CA ARG A 139 -7.11 8.31 -3.83
C ARG A 139 -6.98 9.73 -3.31
N VAL A 140 -7.71 10.09 -2.24
CA VAL A 140 -7.69 11.44 -1.64
C VAL A 140 -6.51 11.59 -0.67
N PHE A 141 -6.14 10.53 0.03
CA PHE A 141 -5.00 10.49 0.96
C PHE A 141 -3.69 10.00 0.32
N ASN A 142 -3.65 9.82 -1.00
CA ASN A 142 -2.51 9.22 -1.68
C ASN A 142 -1.28 10.14 -1.58
N PRO A 143 -0.24 9.75 -0.80
CA PRO A 143 0.93 10.60 -0.58
C PRO A 143 1.73 10.80 -1.87
N TRP A 144 1.75 9.82 -2.77
CA TRP A 144 2.50 9.88 -4.03
C TRP A 144 1.89 10.90 -4.99
N ARG A 145 0.55 10.99 -5.06
CA ARG A 145 -0.13 12.06 -5.80
C ARG A 145 0.18 13.43 -5.20
N ALA A 146 0.11 13.55 -3.88
CA ALA A 146 0.37 14.81 -3.18
C ALA A 146 1.81 15.30 -3.42
N ILE A 147 2.80 14.42 -3.27
CA ILE A 147 4.22 14.72 -3.53
C ILE A 147 4.42 15.07 -5.00
N GLY A 148 3.84 14.30 -5.93
CA GLY A 148 3.95 14.58 -7.37
C GLY A 148 3.38 15.95 -7.74
N HIS A 149 2.23 16.33 -7.19
CA HIS A 149 1.64 17.65 -7.39
C HIS A 149 2.51 18.76 -6.78
N ALA A 150 3.08 18.54 -5.59
CA ALA A 150 3.95 19.51 -4.93
C ALA A 150 5.26 19.74 -5.72
N VAL A 151 5.86 18.66 -6.25
CA VAL A 151 7.06 18.73 -7.10
C VAL A 151 6.75 19.41 -8.43
N ALA A 152 5.64 19.06 -9.08
CA ALA A 152 5.23 19.71 -10.33
C ALA A 152 4.97 21.21 -10.13
N TRP A 153 4.34 21.59 -9.02
CA TRP A 153 4.09 22.98 -8.67
C TRP A 153 5.38 23.76 -8.38
N SER A 154 6.30 23.20 -7.58
CA SER A 154 7.56 23.86 -7.23
C SER A 154 8.46 24.04 -8.45
N ALA A 155 8.54 23.02 -9.31
CA ALA A 155 9.34 23.07 -10.52
C ALA A 155 8.73 24.00 -11.58
N GLY A 156 7.40 24.02 -11.74
CA GLY A 156 6.73 24.97 -12.63
C GLY A 156 6.91 26.42 -12.19
N LYS A 157 6.92 26.67 -10.87
CA LYS A 157 7.22 27.99 -10.31
C LYS A 157 8.68 28.41 -10.56
N ALA A 158 9.62 27.48 -10.43
CA ALA A 158 11.03 27.73 -10.72
C ALA A 158 11.29 27.99 -12.21
N ALA A 159 10.65 27.23 -13.09
CA ALA A 159 10.77 27.35 -14.55
C ALA A 159 9.92 28.48 -15.15
N ARG A 160 9.02 29.10 -14.36
CA ARG A 160 7.99 30.07 -14.81
C ARG A 160 7.14 29.57 -15.99
N GLN A 161 7.01 28.25 -16.13
CA GLN A 161 6.23 27.60 -17.18
C GLN A 161 5.50 26.39 -16.59
N PRO A 162 4.33 26.03 -17.13
CA PRO A 162 3.66 24.81 -16.74
C PRO A 162 4.57 23.60 -17.03
N MET A 163 4.67 22.70 -16.05
CA MET A 163 5.41 21.45 -16.21
C MET A 163 4.80 20.63 -17.36
N PRO A 164 5.62 20.02 -18.25
CA PRO A 164 5.12 19.13 -19.30
C PRO A 164 4.38 17.93 -18.70
N ALA A 165 3.56 17.29 -19.54
CA ALA A 165 2.80 16.10 -19.15
C ALA A 165 3.73 15.01 -18.58
N PRO A 166 3.25 14.18 -17.63
CA PRO A 166 4.03 13.08 -17.07
C PRO A 166 4.64 12.21 -18.17
N LEU A 167 5.88 11.76 -17.95
CA LEU A 167 6.57 10.84 -18.87
C LEU A 167 5.69 9.60 -19.11
N ALA A 168 5.52 9.25 -20.38
CA ALA A 168 4.80 8.03 -20.75
C ALA A 168 5.48 6.81 -20.10
N TYR A 169 4.67 5.94 -19.49
CA TYR A 169 5.19 4.76 -18.82
C TYR A 169 5.79 3.79 -19.86
N PRO A 170 7.03 3.28 -19.68
CA PRO A 170 7.66 2.43 -20.66
C PRO A 170 6.92 1.10 -20.83
N GLU A 171 6.42 0.81 -22.05
CA GLU A 171 5.68 -0.42 -22.35
C GLU A 171 6.52 -1.69 -22.06
N ARG A 172 7.84 -1.60 -22.22
CA ARG A 172 8.78 -2.71 -21.95
C ARG A 172 8.73 -3.19 -20.50
N LEU A 173 8.41 -2.32 -19.55
CA LEU A 173 8.30 -2.70 -18.13
C LEU A 173 6.96 -3.38 -17.82
N GLY A 174 5.94 -3.16 -18.65
CA GLY A 174 4.62 -3.76 -18.48
C GLY A 174 4.11 -3.62 -17.04
N ARG A 175 3.66 -4.72 -16.44
CA ARG A 175 3.22 -4.76 -15.03
C ARG A 175 4.26 -5.39 -14.10
N TRP A 176 5.47 -5.69 -14.59
CA TRP A 176 6.50 -6.40 -13.83
C TRP A 176 6.94 -5.68 -12.56
N PRO A 177 7.18 -4.35 -12.56
CA PRO A 177 7.55 -3.65 -11.33
C PRO A 177 6.48 -3.76 -10.23
N ALA A 178 5.20 -3.76 -10.61
CA ALA A 178 4.11 -3.95 -9.65
C ALA A 178 4.08 -5.38 -9.09
N ALA A 179 4.26 -6.39 -9.95
CA ALA A 179 4.33 -7.79 -9.53
C ALA A 179 5.51 -8.03 -8.57
N VAL A 180 6.69 -7.48 -8.88
CA VAL A 180 7.87 -7.55 -8.00
C VAL A 180 7.59 -6.83 -6.67
N GLY A 181 6.97 -5.66 -6.70
CA GLY A 181 6.62 -4.93 -5.49
C GLY A 181 5.67 -5.72 -4.58
N VAL A 182 4.64 -6.34 -5.14
CA VAL A 182 3.70 -7.19 -4.40
C VAL A 182 4.41 -8.43 -3.85
N LEU A 183 5.29 -9.07 -4.63
CA LEU A 183 6.06 -10.22 -4.17
C LEU A 183 6.98 -9.86 -3.00
N VAL A 184 7.69 -8.74 -3.11
CA VAL A 184 8.57 -8.25 -2.04
C VAL A 184 7.77 -7.92 -0.79
N PHE A 185 6.61 -7.26 -0.94
CA PHE A 185 5.72 -7.00 0.18
C PHE A 185 5.22 -8.29 0.85
N ALA A 186 4.73 -9.25 0.08
CA ALA A 186 4.29 -10.55 0.60
C ALA A 186 5.43 -11.32 1.29
N TRP A 187 6.64 -11.23 0.76
CA TRP A 187 7.82 -11.79 1.41
C TRP A 187 8.09 -11.14 2.76
N PHE A 188 8.04 -9.81 2.84
CA PHE A 188 8.18 -9.08 4.11
C PHE A 188 7.04 -9.35 5.10
N GLU A 189 5.84 -9.65 4.62
CA GLU A 189 4.69 -9.98 5.48
C GLU A 189 4.75 -11.41 6.03
N LEU A 190 5.25 -12.36 5.23
CA LEU A 190 5.21 -13.79 5.56
C LEU A 190 6.50 -14.31 6.21
N ALA A 191 7.65 -13.75 5.83
CA ALA A 191 8.94 -14.20 6.31
C ALA A 191 9.49 -13.37 7.48
N TYR A 192 8.94 -12.18 7.74
CA TYR A 192 9.39 -11.21 8.75
C TYR A 192 8.20 -10.72 9.60
#